data_AF-A0AAE0U4I0-F1
#
_entry.id   AF-A0AAE0U4I0-F1
#
_cell.length_a   1.000
_cell.length_b   1.000
_cell.length_c   1.000
_cell.angle_alpha   90.00
_cell.angle_beta   90.00
_cell.angle_gamma   90.00
#
_symmetry.space_group_name_H-M   'P 1'
#
loop_
_entity.id
_entity.type
_entity.pdbx_description
1 polymer ?
#
loop_
_entity_poly.entity_id
_entity_poly.type
_entity_poly.pdbx_seq_one_letter_code
_entity_poly.pdbx_strand_id
1 'polypeptide(L)'
;MVGREREPPNSTHGGMLADSMGLGKTLETLGCIAANKPSEEDIRQGAKTTLIVVPVNAVAQWIDEVIKHFNEKISVAHYKASNKQSRAWLDSNSIWITSYEISSQYPTDKITREIEGTTT
;
A
#
# COMPACT_ATOMS: atom_id res chain seq x y z
N MET A 1 16.70 -7.80 21.24
CA MET A 1 16.17 -7.06 20.06
C MET A 1 16.11 -5.55 20.35
N VAL A 2 17.12 -4.98 21.03
CA VAL A 2 17.12 -3.58 21.52
C VAL A 2 18.07 -2.68 20.71
N GLY A 3 18.92 -3.28 19.87
CA GLY A 3 19.88 -2.54 19.04
C GLY A 3 19.22 -1.73 17.91
N ARG A 4 18.11 -2.23 17.36
CA ARG A 4 17.40 -1.58 16.24
C ARG A 4 16.67 -0.28 16.63
N GLU A 5 16.38 -0.09 17.91
CA GLU A 5 15.75 1.14 18.45
C GLU A 5 16.76 2.25 18.76
N ARG A 6 18.06 1.94 18.76
CA ARG A 6 19.14 2.88 19.14
C ARG A 6 19.96 3.40 17.96
N GLU A 7 19.71 2.91 16.74
CA GLU A 7 20.38 3.44 15.55
C GLU A 7 19.72 4.74 15.08
N PRO A 8 20.50 5.73 14.61
CA PRO A 8 19.98 7.01 14.17
C PRO A 8 18.97 6.84 13.01
N PRO A 9 18.04 7.79 12.81
CA PRO A 9 16.75 7.57 12.13
C PRO A 9 16.82 7.29 10.61
N ASN A 10 18.01 7.18 10.03
CA ASN A 10 18.20 7.54 8.62
C ASN A 10 18.24 6.35 7.64
N SER A 11 17.78 5.15 8.01
CA SER A 11 17.84 4.01 7.07
C SER A 11 16.60 3.12 6.98
N THR A 12 15.61 3.23 7.87
CA THR A 12 14.44 2.35 7.81
C THR A 12 13.12 3.07 8.06
N HIS A 13 12.22 2.99 7.09
CA HIS A 13 10.84 3.45 7.20
C HIS A 13 9.92 2.27 7.59
N GLY A 14 8.97 2.51 8.50
CA GLY A 14 7.93 1.53 8.88
C GLY A 14 8.13 0.87 10.25
N GLY A 15 7.28 -0.14 10.54
CA GLY A 15 7.24 -0.85 11.82
C GLY A 15 6.28 -2.04 11.81
N MET A 16 6.17 -2.75 12.94
CA MET A 16 5.25 -3.87 13.12
C MET A 16 4.14 -3.50 14.11
N LEU A 17 2.88 -3.55 13.67
CA LEU A 17 1.71 -3.38 14.53
C LEU A 17 1.18 -4.75 14.97
N ALA A 18 1.57 -5.19 16.17
CA ALA A 18 1.38 -6.56 16.65
C ALA A 18 0.37 -6.69 17.81
N ASP A 19 -0.62 -5.81 17.85
CA ASP A 19 -1.66 -5.83 18.88
C ASP A 19 -2.64 -6.99 18.72
N SER A 20 -3.32 -7.33 19.82
CA SER A 20 -4.38 -8.34 19.85
C SER A 20 -5.53 -8.02 18.88
N MET A 21 -6.21 -9.07 18.41
CA MET A 21 -7.39 -8.91 17.55
C MET A 21 -8.48 -8.12 18.29
N GLY A 22 -9.18 -7.23 17.57
CA GLY A 22 -10.24 -6.39 18.15
C GLY A 22 -9.79 -5.02 18.69
N LEU A 23 -8.49 -4.75 18.80
CA LEU A 23 -7.97 -3.46 19.31
C LEU A 23 -7.96 -2.31 18.27
N GLY A 24 -8.63 -2.49 17.13
CA GLY A 24 -8.77 -1.40 16.15
C GLY A 24 -7.57 -1.17 15.23
N LYS A 25 -6.67 -2.15 15.08
CA LYS A 25 -5.50 -2.08 14.18
C LYS A 25 -5.80 -1.56 12.76
N THR A 26 -6.95 -1.95 12.20
CA THR A 26 -7.39 -1.47 10.89
C THR A 26 -7.56 0.05 10.91
N LEU A 27 -8.34 0.56 11.87
CA LEU A 27 -8.59 2.00 12.01
C LEU A 27 -7.29 2.77 12.32
N GLU A 28 -6.42 2.22 13.15
CA GLU A 28 -5.10 2.80 13.42
C GLU A 28 -4.25 2.90 12.15
N THR A 29 -4.23 1.84 11.34
CA THR A 29 -3.53 1.83 10.05
C THR A 29 -4.10 2.89 9.10
N LEU A 30 -5.44 2.98 9.01
CA LEU A 30 -6.11 4.00 8.21
C LEU A 30 -5.80 5.42 8.71
N GLY A 31 -5.76 5.62 10.03
CA GLY A 31 -5.35 6.88 10.65
C GLY A 31 -3.91 7.26 10.31
N CYS A 32 -3.00 6.28 10.30
CA CYS A 32 -1.62 6.48 9.87
C CYS A 32 -1.53 6.95 8.41
N ILE A 33 -2.29 6.33 7.50
CA ILE A 33 -2.36 6.74 6.09
C ILE A 33 -2.92 8.17 5.97
N ALA A 34 -3.97 8.49 6.72
CA ALA A 34 -4.60 9.81 6.69
C ALA A 34 -3.67 10.93 7.18
N ALA A 35 -2.86 10.64 8.20
CA ALA A 35 -1.92 11.59 8.81
C ALA A 35 -0.65 11.80 7.97
N ASN A 36 -0.23 10.78 7.21
CA ASN A 36 1.02 10.80 6.44
C ASN A 36 0.75 10.85 4.94
N LYS A 37 0.20 11.97 4.47
CA LYS A 37 0.00 12.21 3.04
C LYS A 37 1.34 12.34 2.32
N PRO A 38 1.42 11.91 1.04
CA PRO A 38 2.64 12.05 0.26
C PRO A 38 3.03 13.52 0.15
N SER A 39 4.33 13.79 0.28
CA SER A 39 4.90 15.12 0.04
C SER A 39 4.92 15.44 -1.46
N GLU A 40 5.15 16.71 -1.80
CA GLU A 40 5.31 17.12 -3.20
C GLU A 40 6.46 16.37 -3.91
N GLU A 41 7.51 15.98 -3.18
CA GLU A 41 8.59 15.17 -3.74
C GLU A 41 8.13 13.72 -3.99
N ASP A 42 7.41 13.12 -3.05
CA ASP A 42 6.86 11.76 -3.23
C ASP A 42 5.94 11.72 -4.46
N ILE A 43 5.11 12.75 -4.64
CA ILE A 43 4.23 12.88 -5.80
C ILE A 43 5.05 12.98 -7.09
N ARG A 44 6.12 13.79 -7.13
CA ARG A 44 7.03 13.89 -8.29
C ARG A 44 7.70 12.55 -8.63
N GLN A 45 8.01 11.75 -7.63
CA GLN A 45 8.60 10.41 -7.78
C GLN A 45 7.56 9.32 -8.08
N GLY A 46 6.26 9.65 -8.10
CA GLY A 46 5.17 8.71 -8.35
C GLY A 46 4.68 7.93 -7.12
N ALA A 47 5.20 8.24 -5.93
CA ALA A 47 4.84 7.61 -4.65
C ALA A 47 3.61 8.28 -3.99
N LYS A 48 2.49 8.38 -4.72
CA LYS A 48 1.27 9.05 -4.26
C LYS A 48 0.22 8.14 -3.61
N THR A 49 0.39 6.82 -3.69
CA THR A 49 -0.64 5.82 -3.36
C THR A 49 -0.13 4.86 -2.30
N THR A 50 -1.00 4.50 -1.36
CA THR A 50 -0.73 3.43 -0.39
C THR A 50 -1.32 2.10 -0.87
N LEU A 51 -0.49 1.04 -0.89
CA LEU A 51 -0.92 -0.33 -1.18
C LEU A 51 -1.19 -1.09 0.12
N ILE A 52 -2.37 -1.70 0.22
CA ILE A 52 -2.79 -2.57 1.31
C ILE A 52 -2.99 -3.98 0.75
N VAL A 53 -2.22 -4.94 1.28
CA VAL A 53 -2.32 -6.36 0.91
C VAL A 53 -2.94 -7.14 2.07
N VAL A 54 -4.07 -7.80 1.81
CA VAL A 54 -4.83 -8.52 2.83
C VAL A 54 -5.28 -9.89 2.33
N PRO A 55 -5.67 -10.83 3.21
CA PRO A 55 -6.36 -12.05 2.79
C PRO A 55 -7.61 -11.73 1.96
N VAL A 56 -7.94 -12.59 0.98
CA VAL A 56 -9.07 -12.37 0.04
C VAL A 56 -10.38 -12.09 0.77
N ASN A 57 -10.65 -12.81 1.86
CA ASN A 57 -11.85 -12.66 2.68
C ASN A 57 -11.90 -11.34 3.47
N ALA A 58 -10.77 -10.64 3.63
CA ALA A 58 -10.70 -9.36 4.32
C ALA A 58 -10.81 -8.15 3.37
N VAL A 59 -10.69 -8.35 2.05
CA VAL A 59 -10.68 -7.23 1.08
C VAL A 59 -11.94 -6.38 1.18
N ALA A 60 -13.12 -7.01 1.17
CA ALA A 60 -14.39 -6.29 1.26
C ALA A 60 -14.49 -5.47 2.55
N GLN A 61 -14.13 -6.09 3.69
CA GLN A 61 -14.12 -5.42 4.99
C GLN A 61 -13.20 -4.18 5.00
N TRP A 62 -12.00 -4.28 4.41
CA TRP A 62 -11.08 -3.14 4.35
C TRP A 62 -11.62 -2.01 3.45
N ILE A 63 -12.28 -2.33 2.35
CA ILE A 63 -12.95 -1.34 1.49
C ILE A 63 -14.05 -0.62 2.29
N ASP A 64 -14.89 -1.37 2.99
CA ASP A 64 -15.98 -0.81 3.79
C ASP A 64 -15.46 0.10 4.91
N GLU A 65 -14.39 -0.30 5.61
CA GLU A 65 -13.76 0.52 6.65
C GLU A 65 -13.15 1.81 6.07
N VAL A 66 -12.57 1.75 4.86
CA VAL A 66 -12.09 2.97 4.18
C VAL A 66 -13.26 3.89 3.83
N ILE A 67 -14.33 3.37 3.22
CA ILE A 67 -15.51 4.17 2.86
C ILE A 67 -16.17 4.79 4.10
N LYS A 68 -16.20 4.05 5.21
CA LYS A 68 -16.81 4.47 6.48
C LYS A 68 -16.00 5.55 7.19
N HIS A 69 -14.67 5.49 7.15
CA HIS A 69 -13.80 6.34 7.96
C HIS A 69 -13.14 7.49 7.20
N PHE A 70 -13.08 7.42 5.86
CA PHE A 70 -12.58 8.51 5.03
C PHE A 70 -13.72 9.37 4.46
N ASN A 71 -13.44 10.66 4.28
CA ASN A 71 -14.32 11.59 3.57
C ASN A 71 -14.06 11.54 2.05
N GLU A 72 -14.81 12.35 1.29
CA GLU A 72 -14.78 12.41 -0.19
C GLU A 72 -13.40 12.68 -0.82
N LYS A 73 -12.36 13.01 -0.03
CA LYS A 73 -11.02 13.35 -0.51
C LYS A 73 -10.09 12.15 -0.70
N ILE A 74 -10.46 10.96 -0.21
CA ILE A 74 -9.62 9.74 -0.34
C ILE A 74 -10.40 8.68 -1.11
N SER A 75 -9.86 8.35 -2.29
CA SER A 75 -10.41 7.34 -3.19
C SER A 75 -9.76 5.99 -2.96
N VAL A 76 -10.59 4.94 -2.92
CA VAL A 76 -10.18 3.55 -2.72
C VAL A 76 -10.46 2.71 -3.96
N ALA A 77 -9.49 1.89 -4.33
CA ALA A 77 -9.56 1.00 -5.48
C ALA A 77 -9.24 -0.43 -5.07
N HIS A 78 -10.07 -1.38 -5.54
CA HIS A 78 -9.76 -2.79 -5.44
C HIS A 78 -8.98 -3.24 -6.68
N TYR A 79 -7.70 -3.55 -6.48
CA TYR A 79 -6.87 -4.15 -7.52
C TYR A 79 -7.02 -5.67 -7.55
N LYS A 80 -7.36 -6.23 -8.71
CA LYS A 80 -7.40 -7.68 -8.97
C LYS A 80 -6.50 -8.01 -10.15
N ALA A 81 -5.83 -9.16 -10.07
CA ALA A 81 -4.91 -9.58 -11.11
C ALA A 81 -5.56 -9.78 -12.49
N SER A 82 -6.85 -10.11 -12.51
CA SER A 82 -7.64 -10.29 -13.73
C SER A 82 -8.14 -8.96 -14.33
N ASN A 83 -8.01 -7.84 -13.63
CA ASN A 83 -8.64 -6.59 -14.01
C ASN A 83 -7.67 -5.71 -14.81
N LYS A 84 -7.90 -5.57 -16.12
CA LYS A 84 -7.14 -4.66 -16.98
C LYS A 84 -7.62 -3.23 -16.79
N GLN A 85 -7.19 -2.59 -15.70
CA GLN A 85 -7.52 -1.20 -15.41
C GLN A 85 -6.61 -0.25 -16.20
N SER A 86 -7.16 0.89 -16.60
CA SER A 86 -6.39 1.92 -17.31
C SER A 86 -5.40 2.62 -16.36
N ARG A 87 -4.30 3.14 -16.91
CA ARG A 87 -3.29 3.86 -16.12
C ARG A 87 -3.86 5.11 -15.45
N ALA A 88 -4.77 5.81 -16.13
CA ALA A 88 -5.49 6.95 -15.56
C ALA A 88 -6.35 6.57 -14.34
N TRP A 89 -6.94 5.36 -14.34
CA TRP A 89 -7.68 4.86 -13.19
C TRP A 89 -6.76 4.56 -12.00
N LEU A 90 -5.61 3.93 -12.26
CA LEU A 90 -4.58 3.69 -11.25
C LEU A 90 -4.10 5.01 -10.63
N ASP A 91 -3.89 6.02 -11.46
CA ASP A 91 -3.37 7.32 -11.05
C ASP A 91 -4.32 8.18 -10.21
N SER A 92 -5.61 7.85 -10.18
CA SER A 92 -6.65 8.65 -9.51
C SER A 92 -6.95 8.18 -8.07
N ASN A 93 -6.35 7.07 -7.63
CA ASN A 93 -6.66 6.44 -6.35
C ASN A 93 -5.56 6.59 -5.31
N SER A 94 -5.92 7.08 -4.12
CA SER A 94 -4.98 7.26 -3.00
C SER A 94 -4.69 5.96 -2.26
N ILE A 95 -5.64 5.02 -2.22
CA ILE A 95 -5.50 3.71 -1.55
C ILE A 95 -5.84 2.59 -2.53
N TRP A 96 -4.93 1.63 -2.68
CA TRP A 96 -5.18 0.38 -3.40
C TRP A 96 -5.25 -0.77 -2.41
N ILE A 97 -6.29 -1.60 -2.54
CA ILE A 97 -6.45 -2.82 -1.75
C ILE A 97 -6.37 -4.01 -2.70
N THR A 98 -5.57 -5.01 -2.34
CA THR A 98 -5.44 -6.25 -3.11
C THR A 98 -5.27 -7.46 -2.19
N SER A 99 -5.37 -8.65 -2.80
CA SER A 99 -5.12 -9.91 -2.14
C SER A 99 -3.71 -10.43 -2.44
N TYR A 100 -3.25 -11.41 -1.66
CA TYR A 100 -1.99 -12.12 -1.92
C TYR A 100 -1.95 -12.87 -3.27
N GLU A 101 -3.08 -13.02 -3.96
CA GLU A 101 -3.16 -13.64 -5.29
C GLU A 101 -2.41 -12.83 -6.36
N ILE A 102 -2.11 -11.55 -6.09
CA ILE A 102 -1.31 -10.70 -6.97
C ILE A 102 0.12 -11.22 -7.16
N SER A 103 0.59 -12.11 -6.29
CA SER A 103 1.89 -12.79 -6.46
C SER A 103 2.03 -13.50 -7.82
N SER A 104 0.92 -13.93 -8.42
CA SER A 104 0.93 -14.49 -9.78
C SER A 104 1.37 -13.50 -10.87
N GLN A 105 1.37 -12.20 -10.59
CA GLN A 105 1.79 -11.14 -11.51
C GLN A 105 3.21 -10.63 -11.28
N TYR A 106 3.99 -11.25 -10.38
CA TYR A 106 5.38 -10.86 -10.23
C TYR A 106 6.07 -10.91 -11.61
N PRO A 107 6.76 -9.82 -12.01
CA PRO A 107 7.47 -9.79 -13.27
C PRO A 107 8.48 -10.93 -13.31
N THR A 108 8.65 -11.55 -14.48
CA THR A 108 9.70 -12.52 -14.68
C THR A 108 11.07 -11.85 -14.52
N ASP A 109 12.10 -12.61 -14.17
CA ASP A 109 13.45 -12.09 -13.96
C ASP A 109 13.97 -11.25 -15.13
N LYS A 110 13.55 -11.58 -16.35
CA LYS A 110 13.87 -10.80 -17.55
C LYS A 110 13.27 -9.39 -17.48
N ILE A 111 11.99 -9.28 -17.16
CA ILE A 111 11.28 -8.00 -17.03
C ILE A 111 11.85 -7.20 -15.85
N THR A 112 12.15 -7.87 -14.73
CA THR A 112 12.77 -7.22 -13.56
C THR A 112 14.10 -6.56 -13.91
N ARG A 113 14.98 -7.26 -14.65
CA ARG A 113 16.27 -6.71 -15.12
C ARG A 113 16.12 -5.52 -16.08
N GLU A 114 15.11 -5.56 -16.96
CA GLU A 114 14.78 -4.44 -17.86
C GLU A 114 14.31 -3.21 -17.06
N ILE A 115 13.51 -3.40 -16.00
CA ILE A 115 13.03 -2.31 -15.13
C ILE A 115 14.18 -1.73 -14.29
N GLU A 116 15.09 -2.57 -13.81
CA GLU A 116 16.28 -2.18 -13.04
C GLU A 116 17.38 -1.54 -13.91
N GLY A 117 17.16 -1.41 -15.22
CA GLY A 117 18.12 -0.81 -16.15
C GLY A 117 19.41 -1.63 -16.34
N THR A 118 19.40 -2.91 -15.95
CA THR A 118 20.56 -3.80 -16.06
C THR A 118 20.44 -4.65 -17.32
N THR A 119 20.59 -4.02 -18.48
CA THR A 119 20.66 -4.74 -19.77
C THR A 119 22.07 -5.27 -19.96
N THR A 120 22.23 -6.60 -20.00
CA THR A 120 23.37 -7.26 -20.68
C THR A 120 22.84 -7.92 -21.93
#